data_AF-A0A0F3IF32-F1
#
_entry.id   AF-A0A0F3IF32-F1
#
_cell.length_a   1.000
_cell.length_b   1.000
_cell.length_c   1.000
_cell.angle_alpha   90.00
_cell.angle_beta   90.00
_cell.angle_gamma   90.00
#
_symmetry.space_group_name_H-M   'P 1'
#
loop_
_entity.id
_entity.type
_entity.pdbx_description
1 polymer ?
#
loop_
_entity_poly.entity_id
_entity_poly.type
_entity_poly.pdbx_seq_one_letter_code
_entity_poly.pdbx_strand_id
1 'polypeptide(L)'
;MYLTDSTPIRIKIKQPLENAWLTVGLALKQRAMKVTDHSREQSLFYVQYQPKSLLSMFSNDEDGDIYLLKLSQDGSETAVSADLAHPSEQLNTRDDAQSDADDLLYAVFETLRDELEE
;
A
#
# COMPACT_ATOMS: atom_id res chain seq x y z
N MET A 1 1.26 -15.06 -4.87
CA MET A 1 1.33 -14.22 -3.66
C MET A 1 0.16 -14.55 -2.73
N TYR A 2 0.14 -14.07 -1.48
CA TYR A 2 -0.94 -14.31 -0.51
C TYR A 2 -0.98 -13.20 0.56
N LEU A 3 -2.11 -13.04 1.26
CA LEU A 3 -2.20 -12.20 2.45
C LEU A 3 -1.89 -13.03 3.70
N THR A 4 -1.27 -12.42 4.71
CA THR A 4 -1.03 -13.06 6.01
C THR A 4 -2.24 -12.89 6.94
N ASP A 5 -2.51 -13.90 7.76
CA ASP A 5 -3.52 -13.85 8.83
C ASP A 5 -3.02 -13.09 10.09
N SER A 6 -2.02 -12.21 9.93
CA SER A 6 -1.44 -11.43 11.03
C SER A 6 -2.18 -10.11 11.22
N THR A 7 -2.06 -9.52 12.41
CA THR A 7 -2.50 -8.14 12.67
C THR A 7 -1.28 -7.30 13.06
N PRO A 8 -0.90 -6.28 12.27
CA PRO A 8 -1.51 -5.89 10.98
C PRO A 8 -1.25 -6.91 9.86
N ILE A 9 -2.09 -6.86 8.81
CA ILE A 9 -1.96 -7.77 7.66
C ILE A 9 -0.73 -7.40 6.82
N ARG A 10 -0.24 -8.36 6.02
CA ARG A 10 0.87 -8.17 5.09
C ARG A 10 0.61 -8.93 3.79
N ILE A 11 1.15 -8.42 2.69
CA ILE A 11 1.18 -9.15 1.42
C ILE A 11 2.50 -9.91 1.33
N LYS A 12 2.43 -11.18 0.92
CA LYS A 12 3.57 -12.03 0.63
C LYS A 12 3.68 -12.30 -0.86
N ILE A 13 4.67 -11.68 -1.49
CA ILE A 13 4.97 -11.84 -2.90
C ILE A 13 6.03 -12.93 -3.05
N LYS A 14 5.72 -13.97 -3.85
CA LYS A 14 6.60 -15.13 -4.09
C LYS A 14 7.73 -14.79 -5.07
N GLN A 15 8.41 -13.66 -4.81
CA GLN A 15 9.46 -13.10 -5.64
C GLN A 15 10.51 -12.43 -4.75
N PRO A 16 11.78 -12.39 -5.19
CA PRO A 16 12.81 -11.57 -4.54
C PRO A 16 12.46 -10.08 -4.55
N LEU A 17 13.03 -9.34 -3.61
CA LEU A 17 12.75 -7.92 -3.38
C LEU A 17 12.82 -7.06 -4.64
N GLU A 18 13.85 -7.25 -5.47
CA GLU A 18 14.02 -6.47 -6.71
C GLU A 18 12.87 -6.65 -7.71
N ASN A 19 12.38 -7.89 -7.85
CA ASN A 19 11.27 -8.19 -8.75
C ASN A 19 9.94 -7.71 -8.13
N ALA A 20 9.75 -7.98 -6.84
CA ALA A 20 8.57 -7.56 -6.10
C ALA A 20 8.40 -6.03 -6.12
N TRP A 21 9.51 -5.27 -6.03
CA TRP A 21 9.50 -3.82 -6.17
C TRP A 21 8.91 -3.35 -7.50
N LEU A 22 9.33 -3.97 -8.61
CA LEU A 22 8.82 -3.64 -9.94
C LEU A 22 7.34 -4.00 -10.06
N THR A 23 6.95 -5.18 -9.60
CA THR A 23 5.55 -5.64 -9.64
C THR A 23 4.64 -4.75 -8.82
N VAL A 24 5.03 -4.38 -7.59
CA VAL A 24 4.24 -3.43 -6.77
C VAL A 24 4.15 -2.07 -7.44
N GLY A 25 5.25 -1.54 -7.99
CA GLY A 25 5.25 -0.27 -8.69
C GLY A 25 4.30 -0.24 -9.90
N LEU A 26 4.20 -1.35 -10.64
CA LEU A 26 3.26 -1.49 -11.75
C LEU A 26 1.80 -1.52 -11.26
N ALA A 27 1.50 -2.34 -10.25
CA ALA A 27 0.15 -2.43 -9.69
C ALA A 27 -0.34 -1.08 -9.13
N LEU A 28 0.50 -0.34 -8.42
CA LEU A 28 0.15 0.98 -7.90
C LEU A 28 -0.23 1.96 -9.03
N LYS A 29 0.52 1.93 -10.14
CA LYS A 29 0.24 2.77 -11.30
C LYS A 29 -1.08 2.41 -11.99
N GLN A 30 -1.40 1.13 -12.09
CA GLN A 30 -2.61 0.65 -12.78
C GLN A 30 -3.90 0.99 -12.06
N ARG A 31 -3.92 0.89 -10.73
CA ARG A 31 -5.09 1.28 -9.92
C ARG A 31 -5.25 2.80 -9.80
N ALA A 32 -4.46 3.57 -10.56
CA ALA A 32 -4.37 5.02 -10.47
C ALA A 32 -4.14 5.51 -9.03
N MET A 33 -3.45 4.70 -8.22
CA MET A 33 -3.09 5.12 -6.88
C MET A 33 -2.06 6.24 -6.99
N LYS A 34 -2.29 7.32 -6.24
CA LYS A 34 -1.44 8.51 -6.29
C LYS A 34 -0.19 8.27 -5.46
N VAL A 35 0.85 7.72 -6.09
CA VAL A 35 2.19 7.61 -5.50
C VAL A 35 2.80 9.01 -5.44
N THR A 36 2.98 9.55 -4.24
CA THR A 36 3.53 10.89 -4.02
C THR A 36 5.05 10.91 -4.06
N ASP A 37 5.69 9.82 -3.62
CA ASP A 37 7.14 9.63 -3.68
C ASP A 37 7.49 8.12 -3.60
N HIS A 38 8.72 7.75 -3.94
CA HIS A 38 9.22 6.39 -3.77
C HIS A 38 10.74 6.34 -3.63
N SER A 39 11.24 5.40 -2.84
CA SER A 39 12.68 5.14 -2.67
C SER A 39 12.97 3.68 -2.92
N ARG A 40 13.65 3.38 -4.05
CA ARG A 40 14.08 2.02 -4.37
C ARG A 40 15.15 1.53 -3.39
N GLU A 41 16.07 2.39 -2.97
CA GLU A 41 17.12 2.04 -2.02
C GLU A 41 16.55 1.62 -0.66
N GLN A 42 15.49 2.30 -0.22
CA GLN A 42 14.82 1.97 1.04
C GLN A 42 13.67 0.96 0.87
N SER A 43 13.32 0.63 -0.38
CA SER A 43 12.18 -0.23 -0.74
C SER A 43 10.85 0.30 -0.19
N LEU A 44 10.58 1.58 -0.40
CA LEU A 44 9.40 2.30 0.11
C LEU A 44 8.62 3.03 -0.99
N PHE A 45 7.29 2.97 -0.96
CA PHE A 45 6.40 3.86 -1.73
C PHE A 45 5.57 4.70 -0.78
N TYR A 46 5.47 6.00 -1.05
CA TYR A 46 4.52 6.89 -0.40
C TYR A 46 3.29 7.01 -1.28
N VAL A 47 2.13 6.65 -0.74
CA VAL A 47 0.87 6.56 -1.48
C VAL A 47 -0.16 7.42 -0.78
N GLN A 48 -0.71 8.39 -1.49
CA GLN A 48 -1.90 9.10 -1.04
C GLN A 48 -3.11 8.19 -1.22
N TYR A 49 -3.79 7.86 -0.11
CA TYR A 49 -4.93 6.97 -0.09
C TYR A 49 -6.09 7.61 0.67
N GLN A 50 -7.28 7.47 0.10
CA GLN A 50 -8.52 7.88 0.74
C GLN A 50 -9.43 6.65 0.84
N PRO A 51 -9.73 6.17 2.06
CA PRO A 51 -10.68 5.09 2.25
C PRO A 51 -12.03 5.48 1.67
N LYS A 52 -12.70 4.53 0.99
CA LYS A 52 -14.04 4.77 0.45
C LYS A 52 -15.06 4.82 1.57
N SER A 53 -15.28 6.00 2.16
CA SER A 53 -16.50 6.26 2.92
C SER A 53 -17.65 6.57 1.95
N LEU A 54 -18.86 6.07 2.21
CA LEU A 54 -20.04 6.32 1.37
C LEU A 54 -20.38 7.82 1.21
N LEU A 55 -19.75 8.71 1.99
CA LEU A 55 -19.90 10.16 1.91
C LEU A 55 -18.80 10.89 1.10
N SER A 56 -17.73 10.23 0.66
CA SER A 56 -16.57 10.89 0.03
C SER A 56 -16.72 11.19 -1.47
N MET A 57 -17.91 10.99 -2.07
CA MET A 57 -18.19 11.37 -3.48
C MET A 57 -18.14 12.89 -3.75
N PHE A 58 -17.89 13.73 -2.75
CA PHE A 58 -17.89 15.20 -2.86
C PHE A 58 -16.60 15.89 -2.40
N SER A 59 -15.58 15.17 -1.95
CA SER A 59 -14.29 15.77 -1.55
C SER A 59 -13.33 15.79 -2.73
N ASN A 60 -12.72 16.95 -3.00
CA ASN A 60 -11.66 17.14 -4.00
C ASN A 60 -10.54 16.09 -3.82
N ASP A 61 -9.91 15.67 -4.93
CA ASP A 61 -8.83 14.65 -5.03
C ASP A 61 -7.54 14.94 -4.22
N GLU A 62 -7.56 15.88 -3.28
CA GLU A 62 -6.39 16.34 -2.51
C GLU A 62 -6.43 15.98 -1.01
N ASP A 63 -7.53 15.43 -0.48
CA ASP A 63 -7.75 15.22 0.97
C ASP A 63 -7.43 13.79 1.49
N GLY A 64 -6.66 12.98 0.75
CA GLY A 64 -6.22 11.66 1.23
C GLY A 64 -5.00 11.72 2.16
N ASP A 65 -4.94 10.84 3.16
CA ASP A 65 -3.77 10.68 4.02
C ASP A 65 -2.64 9.97 3.24
N ILE A 66 -1.38 10.23 3.62
CA ILE A 66 -0.22 9.58 2.98
C ILE A 66 0.15 8.35 3.79
N TYR A 67 0.17 7.20 3.13
CA TYR A 67 0.58 5.92 3.66
C TYR A 67 1.93 5.51 3.07
N LEU A 68 2.72 4.80 3.87
CA LEU A 68 4.00 4.23 3.51
C LEU A 68 3.83 2.73 3.25
N LEU A 69 4.03 2.32 2.00
CA LEU A 69 4.18 0.91 1.64
C LEU A 69 5.64 0.52 1.73
N LYS A 70 5.95 -0.44 2.59
CA LYS A 70 7.31 -0.95 2.79
C LYS A 70 7.45 -2.37 2.28
N LEU A 71 8.44 -2.59 1.43
CA LEU A 71 8.83 -3.90 0.95
C LEU A 71 10.08 -4.37 1.72
N SER A 72 10.05 -5.61 2.19
CA SER A 72 11.17 -6.21 2.91
C SER A 72 11.37 -7.65 2.48
N GLN A 73 12.64 -8.06 2.35
CA GLN A 73 12.97 -9.43 2.04
C GLN A 73 12.60 -10.34 3.22
N ASP A 74 11.89 -11.43 2.94
CA ASP A 74 11.62 -12.50 3.89
C ASP A 74 11.93 -13.85 3.24
N GLY A 75 13.17 -14.33 3.47
CA GLY A 75 13.70 -15.50 2.80
C GLY A 75 13.81 -15.30 1.28
N SER A 76 13.12 -16.15 0.52
CA SER A 76 12.99 -16.06 -0.93
C SER A 76 11.77 -15.24 -1.40
N GLU A 77 10.96 -14.77 -0.45
CA GLU A 77 9.76 -13.99 -0.70
C GLU A 77 9.98 -12.53 -0.30
N THR A 78 9.03 -11.68 -0.64
CA THR A 78 8.98 -10.28 -0.20
C THR A 78 7.71 -10.04 0.59
N ALA A 79 7.85 -9.41 1.76
CA ALA A 79 6.73 -8.94 2.57
C ALA A 79 6.46 -7.46 2.24
N VAL A 80 5.19 -7.12 2.01
CA VAL A 80 4.72 -5.75 1.88
C VAL A 80 3.86 -5.41 3.09
N SER A 81 4.17 -4.31 3.76
CA SER A 81 3.37 -3.74 4.85
C SER A 81 2.96 -2.30 4.51
N ALA A 82 1.92 -1.81 5.16
CA ALA A 82 1.46 -0.44 5.06
C ALA A 82 1.38 0.18 6.45
N ASP A 83 1.83 1.42 6.57
CA ASP A 83 1.77 2.21 7.80
C ASP A 83 1.45 3.66 7.44
N LEU A 84 0.87 4.43 8.37
CA LEU A 84 0.66 5.86 8.16
C LEU A 84 2.01 6.58 8.06
N ALA A 85 2.22 7.38 7.01
CA ALA A 85 3.46 8.14 6.85
C ALA A 85 3.45 9.38 7.72
N HIS A 86 4.53 9.62 8.48
CA HIS A 86 4.70 10.81 9.33
C HIS A 86 3.47 11.11 10.22
N PRO A 87 3.06 10.18 11.10
CA PRO A 87 1.83 10.32 11.90
C PRO A 87 1.78 11.59 12.77
N SER A 88 2.95 12.13 13.15
CA SER A 88 3.07 13.37 13.92
C SER A 88 2.86 14.65 13.11
N GLU A 89 2.96 14.59 11.79
CA GLU A 89 2.85 15.75 10.89
C GLU A 89 1.51 15.79 10.16
N GLN A 90 0.77 14.68 10.16
CA GLN A 90 -0.58 14.62 9.62
C GLN A 90 -1.58 15.11 10.68
N LEU A 91 -2.29 16.18 10.34
CA LEU A 91 -3.26 16.88 11.20
C LEU A 91 -4.41 15.99 11.69
N ASN A 92 -4.59 14.81 11.09
CA ASN A 92 -5.63 13.83 11.39
C ASN A 92 -5.00 12.46 11.66
N THR A 93 -4.22 12.31 12.74
CA THR A 93 -3.94 10.97 13.26
C THR A 93 -5.25 10.41 13.82
N ARG A 94 -5.95 9.65 12.98
CA ARG A 94 -7.22 9.02 13.32
C ARG A 94 -6.95 7.63 13.93
N ASP A 95 -7.81 7.20 14.86
CA ASP A 95 -7.73 5.88 15.49
C ASP A 95 -7.91 4.72 14.48
N ASP A 96 -8.41 4.99 13.28
CA ASP A 96 -8.66 4.04 12.19
C ASP A 96 -7.51 3.92 11.17
N ALA A 97 -6.40 4.64 11.35
CA ALA A 97 -5.28 4.64 10.40
C ALA A 97 -4.72 3.23 10.11
N GLN A 98 -4.78 2.30 11.09
CA GLN A 98 -4.40 0.91 10.85
C GLN A 98 -5.41 0.18 9.96
N SER A 99 -6.71 0.42 10.15
CA SER A 99 -7.76 -0.15 9.30
C SER A 99 -7.63 0.35 7.86
N ASP A 100 -7.35 1.63 7.69
CA ASP A 100 -7.14 2.25 6.39
C ASP A 100 -5.88 1.72 5.68
N ALA A 101 -4.79 1.50 6.45
CA ALA A 101 -3.58 0.86 5.94
C ALA A 101 -3.84 -0.58 5.50
N ASP A 102 -4.64 -1.34 6.25
CA ASP A 102 -5.06 -2.69 5.89
C ASP A 102 -5.93 -2.66 4.62
N ASP A 103 -6.88 -1.73 4.51
CA ASP A 103 -7.72 -1.53 3.31
C ASP A 103 -6.88 -1.17 2.07
N LEU A 104 -5.84 -0.35 2.23
CA LEU A 104 -4.85 -0.09 1.19
C LEU A 104 -4.12 -1.37 0.77
N LEU A 105 -3.68 -2.20 1.73
CA LEU A 105 -3.02 -3.47 1.40
C LEU A 105 -3.96 -4.44 0.68
N TYR A 106 -5.23 -4.51 1.07
CA TYR A 106 -6.23 -5.28 0.31
C TYR A 106 -6.36 -4.77 -1.12
N ALA A 107 -6.42 -3.44 -1.29
CA ALA A 107 -6.51 -2.83 -2.60
C ALA A 107 -5.29 -3.14 -3.49
N VAL A 108 -4.08 -3.07 -2.93
CA VAL A 108 -2.86 -3.45 -3.65
C VAL A 108 -2.85 -4.94 -3.99
N PHE A 109 -3.27 -5.79 -3.05
CA PHE A 109 -3.33 -7.24 -3.24
C PHE A 109 -4.29 -7.64 -4.37
N GLU A 110 -5.48 -7.04 -4.44
CA GLU A 110 -6.42 -7.30 -5.54
C GLU A 110 -5.80 -6.99 -6.90
N THR A 111 -5.18 -5.81 -7.04
CA THR A 111 -4.58 -5.41 -8.32
C THR A 111 -3.43 -6.32 -8.72
N LEU A 112 -2.56 -6.68 -7.78
CA LEU A 112 -1.48 -7.63 -8.04
C LEU A 112 -1.98 -9.02 -8.44
N ARG A 113 -3.21 -9.40 -8.04
CA ARG A 113 -3.78 -10.72 -8.31
C ARG A 113 -4.39 -10.74 -9.70
N ASP A 114 -5.12 -9.70 -10.03
CA ASP A 114 -5.76 -9.56 -11.33
C ASP A 114 -4.71 -9.55 -12.46
N GLU A 115 -3.54 -8.93 -12.25
CA GLU A 115 -2.41 -8.98 -13.21
C GLU A 115 -1.81 -10.38 -13.43
N LEU A 116 -1.95 -11.30 -12.48
CA LEU A 116 -1.40 -12.66 -12.60
C LEU A 116 -2.37 -13.64 -13.27
N GLU A 117 -3.64 -13.25 -13.42
CA GLU A 117 -4.68 -14.08 -14.06
C GLU A 117 -4.90 -13.76 -15.55
N GLU A 118 -4.28 -12.70 -16.08
CA GLU A 118 -4.22 -12.37 -17.53
C GLU A 118 -2.99 -12.95 -18.23
#